data_AF-A0A7W1C0D8-F1
#
_entry.id   AF-A0A7W1C0D8-F1
#
_cell.length_a   1.000
_cell.length_b   1.000
_cell.length_c   1.000
_cell.angle_alpha   90.00
_cell.angle_beta   90.00
_cell.angle_gamma   90.00
#
_symmetry.space_group_name_H-M   'P 1'
#
loop_
_entity.id
_entity.type
_entity.pdbx_description
1 polymer ?
#
loop_
_entity_poly.entity_id
_entity_poly.type
_entity_poly.pdbx_seq_one_letter_code
_entity_poly.pdbx_strand_id
1 'polypeptide(L)'
;MGDPNLNARSRDGWFSAGIGPGAPWAKAPDGQFGNVGRNSLRGPSFFQTDLSVFKKFKITEATRVEFRAEGFNIFNKVNLGLPDSCVDCNPATAGKVFSLAGGAQMRQFQFGMKLSF
;
A
#
# COMPACT_ATOMS: atom_id res chain seq x y z
N MET A 1 -6.76 28.40 6.20
CA MET A 1 -6.44 26.99 6.45
C MET A 1 -7.36 26.16 5.57
N GLY A 2 -6.90 25.70 4.40
CA GLY A 2 -7.69 24.76 3.57
C GLY A 2 -7.59 23.34 4.14
N ASP A 3 -8.59 22.50 3.91
CA ASP A 3 -8.55 21.09 4.31
C ASP A 3 -7.38 20.38 3.59
N PRO A 4 -6.40 19.80 4.31
CA PRO A 4 -5.32 18.99 3.73
C PRO A 4 -5.76 17.75 3.00
N ASN A 5 -6.99 17.33 3.24
CA ASN A 5 -7.53 16.08 2.75
C ASN A 5 -8.36 16.33 1.50
N LEU A 6 -8.05 15.57 0.47
CA LEU A 6 -8.93 15.47 -0.68
C LEU A 6 -10.13 14.61 -0.27
N ASN A 7 -11.34 15.06 -0.62
CA ASN A 7 -12.60 14.34 -0.39
C ASN A 7 -12.59 12.91 -0.98
N ALA A 8 -11.70 12.63 -1.94
CA ALA A 8 -11.42 11.31 -2.46
C ALA A 8 -9.91 11.09 -2.61
N ARG A 9 -9.26 10.53 -1.57
CA ARG A 9 -7.83 10.18 -1.64
C ARG A 9 -7.61 9.04 -2.63
N SER A 10 -6.74 9.25 -3.60
CA SER A 10 -6.39 8.26 -4.61
C SER A 10 -4.90 8.27 -4.90
N ARG A 11 -4.45 7.36 -5.76
CA ARG A 11 -3.07 7.34 -6.26
C ARG A 11 -2.66 8.68 -6.86
N ASP A 12 -3.57 9.35 -7.57
CA ASP A 12 -3.25 10.56 -8.34
C ASP A 12 -3.46 11.85 -7.52
N GLY A 13 -3.89 11.72 -6.26
CA GLY A 13 -4.08 12.83 -5.33
C GLY A 13 -4.38 12.31 -3.93
N TRP A 14 -3.34 12.21 -3.10
CA TRP A 14 -3.43 11.77 -1.70
C TRP A 14 -3.58 12.95 -0.72
N PHE A 15 -2.92 14.07 -1.02
CA PHE A 15 -3.04 15.35 -0.31
C PHE A 15 -2.87 16.50 -1.30
N SER A 16 -3.36 17.69 -0.96
CA SER A 16 -3.19 18.89 -1.78
C SER A 16 -1.84 19.57 -1.49
N ALA A 17 -0.92 19.57 -2.45
CA ALA A 17 0.31 20.37 -2.42
C ALA A 17 0.15 21.63 -3.29
N GLY A 18 0.83 22.71 -2.94
CA GLY A 18 0.80 23.95 -3.71
C GLY A 18 1.84 24.96 -3.25
N ILE A 19 2.11 25.98 -4.05
CA ILE A 19 2.96 27.11 -3.64
C ILE A 19 2.03 28.29 -3.38
N GLY A 20 1.92 28.74 -2.13
CA GLY A 20 1.15 29.93 -1.76
C GLY A 20 0.31 29.82 -0.48
N PRO A 21 -0.14 30.97 0.07
CA PRO A 21 -0.91 31.03 1.30
C PRO A 21 -2.29 30.36 1.15
N GLY A 22 -2.58 29.39 2.01
CA GLY A 22 -3.88 28.71 2.07
C GLY A 22 -3.86 27.24 1.66
N ALA A 23 -2.82 26.79 0.94
CA ALA A 23 -2.60 25.37 0.69
C ALA A 23 -1.96 24.74 1.95
N PRO A 24 -2.55 23.65 2.48
CA PRO A 24 -2.18 23.09 3.78
C PRO A 24 -0.86 22.33 3.77
N TRP A 25 -0.36 21.92 2.60
CA TRP A 25 0.98 21.35 2.41
C TRP A 25 1.77 22.19 1.41
N ALA A 26 1.87 23.49 1.68
CA ALA A 26 2.57 24.43 0.83
C ALA A 26 3.92 24.87 1.37
N LYS A 27 4.84 25.21 0.47
CA LYS A 27 6.02 26.00 0.85
C LYS A 27 5.52 27.33 1.42
N ALA A 28 5.92 27.64 2.65
CA ALA A 28 5.67 28.96 3.22
C ALA A 28 6.41 30.03 2.39
N PRO A 29 5.85 31.24 2.24
CA PRO A 29 6.58 32.36 1.63
C PRO A 29 7.94 32.57 2.29
N ASP A 30 8.93 33.02 1.52
CA ASP A 30 10.28 33.24 2.06
C ASP A 30 10.22 34.18 3.28
N GLY A 31 10.84 33.78 4.39
CA GLY A 31 10.78 34.51 5.66
C GLY A 31 9.58 34.18 6.57
N GLN A 32 8.72 33.24 6.20
CA GLN A 32 7.59 32.79 7.03
C GLN A 32 7.73 31.31 7.45
N PHE A 33 7.25 30.99 8.65
CA PHE A 33 7.12 29.61 9.11
C PHE A 33 5.78 29.00 8.67
N GLY A 34 5.81 27.76 8.20
CA GLY A 34 4.60 26.97 7.97
C GLY A 34 3.92 26.58 9.29
N ASN A 35 2.62 26.26 9.22
CA ASN A 35 1.79 25.86 10.37
C ASN A 35 1.63 24.33 10.50
N VAL A 36 2.34 23.57 9.66
CA VAL A 36 2.26 22.12 9.58
C VAL A 36 3.18 21.51 10.63
N GLY A 37 2.62 20.63 11.47
CA GLY A 37 3.39 19.87 12.45
C GLY A 37 4.33 18.85 11.79
N ARG A 38 5.50 18.63 12.38
CA ARG A 38 6.41 17.54 11.96
C ARG A 38 5.68 16.19 12.02
N ASN A 39 5.88 15.32 11.02
CA ASN A 39 5.28 13.97 10.94
C ASN A 39 3.74 13.91 10.91
N SER A 40 3.09 14.96 10.41
CA SER A 40 1.62 15.03 10.30
C SER A 40 1.06 14.32 9.06
N LEU A 41 1.88 14.01 8.04
CA LEU A 41 1.46 13.23 6.87
C LEU A 41 1.13 11.78 7.26
N ARG A 42 0.05 11.24 6.67
CA ARG A 42 -0.41 9.85 6.83
C ARG A 42 -0.61 9.22 5.46
N GLY A 43 0.02 8.08 5.24
CA GLY A 43 -0.08 7.33 3.99
C GLY A 43 -1.33 6.44 3.88
N PRO A 44 -1.47 5.71 2.75
CA PRO A 44 -2.55 4.74 2.55
C PRO A 44 -2.52 3.58 3.56
N SER A 45 -3.70 3.05 3.88
CA SER A 45 -3.80 1.86 4.73
C SER A 45 -3.38 0.60 3.98
N PHE A 46 -2.49 -0.16 4.59
CA PHE A 46 -2.09 -1.48 4.13
C PHE A 46 -3.09 -2.54 4.62
N PHE A 47 -3.56 -3.41 3.72
CA PHE A 47 -4.33 -4.58 4.09
C PHE A 47 -4.11 -5.68 3.06
N GLN A 48 -3.60 -6.82 3.51
CA GLN A 48 -3.32 -8.00 2.71
C GLN A 48 -3.84 -9.22 3.46
N THR A 49 -4.47 -10.14 2.73
CA THR A 49 -5.00 -11.39 3.30
C THR A 49 -4.48 -12.55 2.49
N ASP A 50 -3.75 -13.41 3.19
CA ASP A 50 -3.11 -14.60 2.65
C ASP A 50 -3.71 -15.85 3.33
N LEU A 51 -3.86 -16.95 2.59
CA LEU A 51 -4.48 -18.19 3.03
C LEU A 51 -3.66 -19.36 2.54
N SER A 52 -3.42 -20.32 3.42
CA SER A 52 -2.79 -21.58 3.07
C SER A 52 -3.66 -22.74 3.53
N VAL A 53 -3.95 -23.66 2.60
CA VAL A 53 -4.74 -24.86 2.83
C VAL A 53 -3.89 -26.07 2.55
N PHE A 54 -3.82 -26.97 3.53
CA PHE A 54 -3.03 -28.20 3.46
C PHE A 54 -3.95 -29.38 3.70
N LYS A 55 -3.86 -30.41 2.85
CA LYS A 55 -4.61 -31.66 3.03
C LYS A 55 -3.74 -32.86 2.78
N LYS A 56 -3.75 -33.79 3.74
CA LYS A 56 -3.04 -35.07 3.66
C LYS A 56 -4.02 -36.18 3.33
N PHE A 57 -3.73 -36.93 2.29
CA PHE A 57 -4.46 -38.11 1.85
C PHE A 57 -3.59 -39.35 2.14
N LYS A 58 -4.15 -40.33 2.85
CA LYS A 58 -3.52 -41.66 2.95
C LYS A 58 -4.01 -42.47 1.75
N ILE A 59 -3.09 -42.91 0.90
CA ILE A 59 -3.43 -43.78 -0.24
C ILE A 59 -3.34 -45.25 0.20
N THR A 60 -2.25 -45.59 0.90
CA THR A 60 -2.03 -46.92 1.50
C THR A 60 -1.45 -46.75 2.91
N GLU A 61 -1.12 -47.86 3.58
CA GLU A 61 -0.46 -47.83 4.90
C GLU A 61 0.95 -47.20 4.85
N ALA A 62 1.66 -47.40 3.74
CA ALA A 62 3.00 -46.85 3.50
C ALA A 62 2.96 -45.50 2.75
N THR A 63 1.99 -45.29 1.85
CA THR A 63 1.97 -44.13 0.95
C THR A 63 1.05 -42.99 1.43
N ARG A 64 1.61 -41.79 1.52
CA ARG A 64 0.88 -40.55 1.85
C ARG A 64 1.12 -39.47 0.79
N VAL A 65 0.07 -38.75 0.46
CA VAL A 65 0.10 -37.57 -0.42
C VAL A 65 -0.30 -36.35 0.37
N GLU A 66 0.46 -35.28 0.25
CA GLU A 66 0.15 -33.97 0.81
C GLU A 66 -0.07 -32.97 -0.31
N PHE A 67 -1.26 -32.40 -0.34
CA PHE A 67 -1.63 -31.29 -1.22
C PHE A 67 -1.57 -29.98 -0.45
N ARG A 68 -0.97 -28.96 -1.07
CA ARG A 68 -0.80 -27.60 -0.54
C ARG A 68 -1.34 -26.62 -1.56
N ALA A 69 -2.20 -25.72 -1.12
CA ALA A 69 -2.65 -24.57 -1.89
C ALA A 69 -2.43 -23.31 -1.07
N GLU A 70 -1.75 -22.34 -1.63
CA GLU A 70 -1.47 -21.05 -1.00
C GLU A 70 -2.01 -19.95 -1.90
N GLY A 71 -2.73 -18.99 -1.30
CA GLY A 71 -3.27 -17.83 -1.97
C GLY A 71 -2.78 -16.57 -1.26
N PHE A 72 -2.08 -15.71 -1.99
CA PHE A 72 -1.64 -14.40 -1.52
C PHE A 72 -2.57 -13.33 -2.07
N ASN A 73 -2.87 -12.32 -1.26
CA ASN A 73 -3.79 -11.21 -1.59
C ASN A 73 -5.12 -11.70 -2.19
N ILE A 74 -5.84 -12.53 -1.45
CA ILE A 74 -7.05 -13.24 -1.92
C ILE A 74 -8.17 -12.27 -2.28
N PHE A 75 -8.31 -11.19 -1.53
CA PHE A 75 -9.29 -10.13 -1.82
C PHE A 75 -8.85 -9.17 -2.94
N ASN A 76 -7.68 -9.40 -3.54
CA ASN A 76 -7.14 -8.59 -4.63
C ASN A 76 -7.10 -7.08 -4.31
N LYS A 77 -6.76 -6.72 -3.06
CA LYS A 77 -6.68 -5.33 -2.65
C LYS A 77 -5.34 -4.74 -3.11
N VAL A 78 -5.41 -3.59 -3.77
CA VAL A 78 -4.22 -2.82 -4.16
C VAL A 78 -3.72 -2.05 -2.95
N ASN A 79 -2.51 -2.35 -2.49
CA ASN A 79 -1.85 -1.61 -1.42
C ASN A 79 -0.90 -0.57 -2.04
N LEU A 80 -1.35 0.68 -2.06
CA LEU A 80 -0.60 1.82 -2.54
C LEU A 80 0.57 2.13 -1.61
N GLY A 81 1.71 2.54 -2.19
CA GLY A 81 2.86 3.02 -1.46
C GLY A 81 2.66 4.39 -0.82
N LEU A 82 3.72 4.94 -0.27
CA LEU A 82 3.68 6.30 0.26
C LEU A 82 3.59 7.31 -0.89
N PRO A 83 2.82 8.40 -0.72
CA PRO A 83 2.79 9.50 -1.68
C PRO A 83 4.13 10.23 -1.69
N ASP A 84 4.42 10.90 -2.81
CA ASP A 84 5.53 11.85 -2.90
C ASP A 84 5.36 12.93 -1.83
N SER A 85 6.32 12.96 -0.91
CA SER A 85 6.33 13.83 0.25
C SER A 85 7.01 15.17 -0.02
N CYS A 86 7.65 15.34 -1.19
CA CYS A 86 8.24 16.63 -1.52
C CYS A 86 7.16 17.59 -2.04
N VAL A 87 6.67 18.42 -1.13
CA VAL A 87 5.54 19.33 -1.38
C VAL A 87 5.92 20.58 -2.17
N ASP A 88 7.23 20.89 -2.24
CA ASP A 88 7.79 22.10 -2.84
C ASP A 88 8.80 21.84 -3.97
N CYS A 89 9.18 20.58 -4.22
CA CYS A 89 10.05 20.23 -5.36
C CYS A 89 9.32 20.32 -6.69
N ASN A 90 8.13 19.70 -6.77
CA ASN A 90 7.36 19.62 -8.01
C ASN A 90 5.85 19.56 -7.70
N PRO A 91 5.10 20.65 -7.94
CA PRO A 91 3.67 20.68 -7.65
C PRO A 91 2.86 19.68 -8.49
N ALA A 92 3.41 19.16 -9.58
CA ALA A 92 2.74 18.16 -10.42
C ALA A 92 2.83 16.72 -9.87
N THR A 93 3.78 16.42 -8.97
CA THR A 93 4.00 15.07 -8.42
C THR A 93 3.68 14.97 -6.94
N ALA A 94 3.77 16.08 -6.20
CA ALA A 94 3.47 16.11 -4.79
C ALA A 94 2.08 15.52 -4.47
N GLY A 95 2.03 14.62 -3.48
CA GLY A 95 0.80 13.93 -3.11
C GLY A 95 0.37 12.80 -4.05
N LYS A 96 1.13 12.48 -5.11
CA LYS A 96 0.87 11.32 -5.97
C LYS A 96 1.65 10.10 -5.50
N VAL A 97 1.09 8.91 -5.71
CA VAL A 97 1.71 7.63 -5.40
C VAL A 97 2.14 6.95 -6.69
N PHE A 98 3.42 6.61 -6.82
CA PHE A 98 3.97 5.98 -8.04
C PHE A 98 4.29 4.49 -7.87
N SER A 99 4.08 3.95 -6.67
CA SER A 99 4.50 2.60 -6.31
C SER A 99 3.44 1.86 -5.48
N LEU A 100 3.62 0.54 -5.38
CA LEU A 100 2.95 -0.27 -4.36
C LEU A 100 3.69 -0.14 -3.03
N ALA A 101 2.99 -0.42 -1.93
CA ALA A 101 3.62 -0.49 -0.62
C ALA A 101 4.70 -1.58 -0.59
N GLY A 102 5.79 -1.35 0.15
CA GLY A 102 6.81 -2.38 0.35
C GLY A 102 6.19 -3.65 0.94
N GLY A 103 6.48 -4.80 0.34
CA GLY A 103 5.89 -6.10 0.74
C GLY A 103 4.46 -6.32 0.27
N ALA A 104 3.84 -5.39 -0.47
CA ALA A 104 2.55 -5.65 -1.10
C ALA A 104 2.69 -6.73 -2.19
N GLN A 105 1.96 -7.82 -2.04
CA GLN A 105 1.88 -8.85 -3.07
C GLN A 105 0.66 -8.62 -3.96
N MET A 106 0.85 -8.86 -5.25
CA MET A 106 -0.26 -9.03 -6.17
C MET A 106 -0.97 -10.36 -5.86
N ARG A 107 -2.23 -10.49 -6.27
CA ARG A 107 -2.97 -11.74 -6.09
C ARG A 107 -2.26 -12.89 -6.81
N GLN A 108 -1.88 -13.90 -6.04
CA GLN A 108 -1.10 -15.04 -6.53
C GLN A 108 -1.62 -16.32 -5.89
N PHE A 109 -1.61 -17.41 -6.65
CA PHE A 109 -1.93 -18.74 -6.15
C PHE A 109 -0.77 -19.68 -6.44
N GLN A 110 -0.37 -20.46 -5.44
CA GLN A 110 0.67 -21.46 -5.54
C GLN A 110 0.12 -22.81 -5.11
N PHE A 111 0.53 -23.86 -5.82
CA PHE A 111 0.08 -25.22 -5.57
C PHE A 111 1.30 -26.13 -5.44
N GLY A 112 1.27 -27.02 -4.45
CA GLY A 112 2.33 -27.97 -4.17
C GLY A 112 1.77 -29.36 -3.88
N MET A 113 2.48 -30.39 -4.34
CA MET A 113 2.16 -31.78 -4.06
C MET A 113 3.41 -32.50 -3.58
N LYS A 114 3.30 -33.25 -2.49
CA LYS A 114 4.37 -34.09 -1.97
C LYS A 114 3.88 -35.53 -1.82
N LEU A 115 4.66 -36.46 -2.36
CA LEU A 115 4.51 -37.91 -2.17
C LEU A 115 5.54 -38.39 -1.15
N SER A 116 5.13 -39.24 -0.22
CA SER A 116 6.01 -39.96 0.71
C SER A 116 5.61 -41.42 0.78
N PHE A 117 6.61 -42.31 0.76
CA PHE A 117 6.48 -43.77 0.78
C PHE A 117 7.41 -44.36 1.84
#